data_AF-A0A954KD78-F1
#
_entry.id   AF-A0A954KD78-F1
#
_cell.length_a   1.000
_cell.length_b   1.000
_cell.length_c   1.000
_cell.angle_alpha   90.00
_cell.angle_beta   90.00
_cell.angle_gamma   90.00
#
_symmetry.space_group_name_H-M   'P 1'
#
loop_
_entity.id
_entity.type
_entity.pdbx_description
1 polymer ?
#
loop_
_entity_poly.entity_id
_entity_poly.type
_entity_poly.pdbx_seq_one_letter_code
_entity_poly.pdbx_strand_id
1 'polypeptide(L)'
;MRQSSLYVLLAFLAAFMCAALESRGDELVTIDGETLAGKVNSVAEGQVSIDVTKDEASESQSLSLSDLRSIRLIPELFDEDDKTELLVDNRRTDEHKASEEHEASAKIKLRKGHHAFTLVYWQKDEPAKLSIEVAGPGGEFGAITPEVLFRVNESVEIEPSAGNDDEGFRLSSKGEGFEAGVHYEIRDLGDHSITSLAELRGVTQNSSGGHRMLDLSMKHPDRDFAVILRGYFSIQEDGEYGAKLKSTGNSQLFVGPTPAALMPLTEEKSAGQWLVRFRDGGHVRGKLESWESEHCLVKYQLDKQSHELSIPAIELTELWPTTSKPEEMKSEREDEPGDLDSVYAKGKGDRIQRVSGTVLGITDKSFRFEYKDQERTISMDRIMGIVMRKVDRPDADMQLVAHRLVLLNELTLPGQLSDISDEKVTFRLPWRETLEAIREDVREVVIAKGRFQSLSEIEPLEVTQTPFFDRVIAMTIDKSLTGAKLQIGEKTYDKGLCLPSRTVLSYALDGEYDRFRCKLGLQDSEGDDGNAIVKVMADSDVLLEIDELTGGQEPQEVDLDVSGRQRLTLLVDFGKNLNIGDHVVWANAHLLRGEETP
;
A
#
# COMPACT_ATOMS: atom_id res chain seq x y z
N MET A 1 -34.34 -18.55 40.11
CA MET A 1 -34.17 -18.37 38.65
C MET A 1 -33.92 -16.88 38.41
N ARG A 2 -32.89 -16.53 37.61
CA ARG A 2 -32.23 -15.20 37.48
C ARG A 2 -31.05 -14.97 38.42
N GLN A 3 -30.00 -15.76 38.23
CA GLN A 3 -28.63 -15.35 38.59
C GLN A 3 -27.58 -15.99 37.66
N SER A 4 -27.98 -16.38 36.44
CA SER A 4 -27.18 -17.25 35.54
C SER A 4 -26.87 -16.61 34.18
N SER A 5 -27.30 -15.37 33.92
CA SER A 5 -27.10 -14.73 32.60
C SER A 5 -26.03 -13.63 32.59
N LEU A 6 -25.46 -13.26 33.75
CA LEU A 6 -24.42 -12.21 33.82
C LEU A 6 -22.99 -12.79 33.78
N TYR A 7 -22.83 -14.08 34.09
CA TYR A 7 -21.53 -14.77 34.01
C TYR A 7 -21.22 -15.33 32.61
N VAL A 8 -22.20 -15.39 31.71
CA VAL A 8 -21.97 -15.82 30.32
C VAL A 8 -21.49 -14.66 29.45
N LEU A 9 -21.87 -13.41 29.75
CA LEU A 9 -21.41 -12.24 28.99
C LEU A 9 -20.03 -11.75 29.45
N LEU A 10 -19.69 -11.87 30.73
CA LEU A 10 -18.34 -11.55 31.24
C LEU A 10 -17.28 -12.62 30.93
N ALA A 11 -17.70 -13.85 30.61
CA ALA A 11 -16.78 -14.90 30.15
C ALA A 11 -16.35 -14.70 28.68
N PHE A 12 -17.13 -13.96 27.88
CA PHE A 12 -16.73 -13.58 26.51
C PHE A 12 -15.77 -12.38 26.48
N LEU A 13 -15.86 -11.44 27.42
CA LEU A 13 -14.92 -10.31 27.51
C LEU A 13 -13.58 -10.66 28.18
N ALA A 14 -13.51 -11.71 29.00
CA ALA A 14 -12.28 -12.09 29.70
C ALA A 14 -11.39 -13.08 28.91
N ALA A 15 -11.85 -13.58 27.76
CA ALA A 15 -11.05 -14.39 26.83
C ALA A 15 -10.30 -13.55 25.77
N PHE A 16 -10.49 -12.22 25.76
CA PHE A 16 -9.81 -11.31 24.84
C PHE A 16 -8.45 -10.80 25.36
N MET A 17 -8.06 -11.16 26.58
CA MET A 17 -6.87 -10.60 27.24
C MET A 17 -5.78 -11.63 27.54
N CYS A 18 -5.77 -12.76 26.84
CA CYS A 18 -4.71 -13.76 26.97
C CYS A 18 -4.53 -14.57 25.67
N ALA A 19 -3.92 -13.94 24.67
CA ALA A 19 -3.09 -14.56 23.63
C ALA A 19 -2.55 -13.43 22.74
N ALA A 20 -1.62 -12.63 23.28
CA ALA A 20 -0.72 -11.81 22.45
C ALA A 20 0.41 -12.68 21.89
N LEU A 21 0.05 -13.87 21.36
CA LEU A 21 0.93 -14.77 20.65
C LEU A 21 0.21 -15.18 19.35
N GLU A 22 0.73 -14.64 18.25
CA GLU A 22 0.76 -15.25 16.91
C GLU A 22 -0.55 -15.73 16.28
N SER A 23 -1.36 -14.79 15.80
CA SER A 23 -2.26 -15.10 14.69
C SER A 23 -1.51 -14.86 13.37
N ARG A 24 -1.06 -15.96 12.76
CA ARG A 24 -0.43 -16.04 11.43
C ARG A 24 -1.52 -16.11 10.36
N GLY A 25 -1.62 -15.09 9.51
CA GLY A 25 -2.63 -14.99 8.45
C GLY A 25 -2.94 -13.53 8.12
N ASP A 26 -3.88 -13.31 7.21
CA ASP A 26 -4.42 -11.97 6.93
C ASP A 26 -4.94 -11.28 8.19
N GLU A 27 -5.13 -9.97 8.10
CA GLU A 27 -5.56 -9.17 9.24
C GLU A 27 -6.81 -8.36 8.91
N LEU A 28 -7.83 -8.48 9.75
CA LEU A 28 -8.96 -7.58 9.79
C LEU A 28 -8.70 -6.51 10.84
N VAL A 29 -8.62 -5.25 10.41
CA VAL A 29 -8.47 -4.11 11.32
C VAL A 29 -9.84 -3.51 11.56
N THR A 30 -10.32 -3.54 12.80
CA THR A 30 -11.65 -3.04 13.17
C THR A 30 -11.68 -1.51 13.26
N ILE A 31 -12.90 -0.93 13.30
CA ILE A 31 -13.08 0.51 13.54
C ILE A 31 -12.46 1.03 14.83
N ASP A 32 -12.28 0.19 15.84
CA ASP A 32 -11.64 0.54 17.11
C ASP A 32 -10.11 0.39 17.06
N GLY A 33 -9.57 -0.12 15.94
CA GLY A 33 -8.14 -0.34 15.73
C GLY A 33 -7.64 -1.66 16.32
N GLU A 34 -8.56 -2.56 16.71
CA GLU A 34 -8.20 -3.93 17.08
C GLU A 34 -7.92 -4.73 15.81
N THR A 35 -6.93 -5.62 15.89
CA THR A 35 -6.57 -6.51 14.78
C THR A 35 -7.01 -7.93 15.11
N LEU A 36 -7.79 -8.52 14.22
CA LEU A 36 -8.07 -9.96 14.22
C LEU A 36 -7.30 -10.58 13.06
N ALA A 37 -6.34 -11.46 13.36
CA ALA A 37 -5.62 -12.16 12.30
C ALA A 37 -6.00 -13.64 12.16
N GLY A 38 -5.81 -14.16 10.96
CA GLY A 38 -6.28 -15.47 10.52
C GLY A 38 -6.44 -15.51 9.00
N LYS A 39 -6.86 -16.64 8.45
CA LYS A 39 -7.01 -16.77 7.00
C LYS A 39 -8.36 -16.23 6.53
N VAL A 40 -8.36 -15.18 5.71
CA VAL A 40 -9.55 -14.64 5.06
C VAL A 40 -9.95 -15.53 3.89
N ASN A 41 -11.14 -16.13 4.01
CA ASN A 41 -11.61 -17.17 3.11
C ASN A 41 -12.58 -16.67 2.03
N SER A 42 -13.42 -15.70 2.38
CA SER A 42 -14.48 -15.21 1.48
C SER A 42 -15.01 -13.86 1.91
N VAL A 43 -15.58 -13.14 0.94
CA VAL A 43 -16.41 -11.96 1.20
C VAL A 43 -17.74 -12.16 0.49
N ALA A 44 -18.84 -12.10 1.24
CA ALA A 44 -20.18 -12.28 0.71
C ALA A 44 -21.17 -11.42 1.48
N GLU A 45 -22.11 -10.80 0.77
CA GLU A 45 -23.22 -10.04 1.38
C GLU A 45 -22.77 -8.96 2.40
N GLY A 46 -21.62 -8.33 2.14
CA GLY A 46 -21.06 -7.30 3.03
C GLY A 46 -20.37 -7.84 4.29
N GLN A 47 -20.19 -9.16 4.39
CA GLN A 47 -19.49 -9.84 5.47
C GLN A 47 -18.16 -10.42 4.95
N VAL A 48 -17.13 -10.40 5.80
CA VAL A 48 -15.87 -11.11 5.58
C VAL A 48 -15.77 -12.29 6.54
N SER A 49 -15.41 -13.45 6.01
CA SER A 49 -15.14 -14.66 6.79
C SER A 49 -13.64 -14.84 6.99
N ILE A 50 -13.23 -15.08 8.23
CA ILE A 50 -11.85 -15.31 8.63
C ILE A 50 -11.76 -16.52 9.54
N ASP A 51 -10.81 -17.40 9.27
CA ASP A 51 -10.48 -18.54 10.13
C ASP A 51 -9.34 -18.16 11.06
N VAL A 52 -9.68 -18.00 12.34
CA VAL A 52 -8.74 -17.58 13.39
C VAL A 52 -8.19 -18.83 14.07
N THR A 53 -6.87 -18.96 14.08
CA THR A 53 -6.21 -20.07 14.77
C THR A 53 -5.97 -19.69 16.23
N LYS A 54 -6.53 -20.46 17.16
CA LYS A 54 -6.25 -20.37 18.60
C LYS A 54 -6.01 -21.77 19.17
N ASP A 55 -4.86 -21.98 19.80
CA ASP A 55 -4.51 -23.22 20.51
C ASP A 55 -4.75 -24.50 19.67
N GLU A 56 -4.21 -24.54 18.44
CA GLU A 56 -4.36 -25.66 17.46
C GLU A 56 -5.78 -25.91 16.92
N ALA A 57 -6.77 -25.10 17.31
CA ALA A 57 -8.11 -25.11 16.76
C ALA A 57 -8.35 -23.89 15.85
N SER A 58 -8.96 -24.12 14.69
CA SER A 58 -9.42 -23.05 13.79
C SER A 58 -10.89 -22.75 14.07
N GLU A 59 -11.20 -21.49 14.37
CA GLU A 59 -12.56 -21.01 14.54
C GLU A 59 -12.88 -19.98 13.45
N SER A 60 -13.93 -20.26 12.67
CA SER A 60 -14.40 -19.34 11.65
C SER A 60 -15.24 -18.23 12.27
N GLN A 61 -14.88 -16.99 11.98
CA GLN A 61 -15.59 -15.78 12.39
C GLN A 61 -16.08 -15.02 11.17
N SER A 62 -17.19 -14.31 11.32
CA SER A 62 -17.76 -13.44 10.29
C SER A 62 -17.91 -12.04 10.86
N LEU A 63 -17.38 -11.04 10.15
CA LEU A 63 -17.45 -9.63 10.53
C LEU A 63 -18.05 -8.82 9.40
N SER A 64 -18.80 -7.77 9.74
CA SER A 64 -19.30 -6.82 8.76
C SER A 64 -18.16 -5.97 8.21
N LEU A 65 -18.10 -5.82 6.88
CA LEU A 65 -17.15 -4.89 6.25
C LEU A 65 -17.32 -3.45 6.76
N SER A 66 -18.54 -3.06 7.14
CA SER A 66 -18.84 -1.72 7.67
C SER A 66 -18.19 -1.44 9.02
N ASP A 67 -17.85 -2.50 9.78
CA ASP A 67 -17.21 -2.46 11.10
C ASP A 67 -15.68 -2.61 11.01
N LEU A 68 -15.13 -2.62 9.80
CA LEU A 68 -13.70 -2.68 9.54
C LEU A 68 -13.18 -1.35 9.00
N ARG A 69 -11.90 -1.08 9.29
CA ARG A 69 -11.08 -0.06 8.61
C ARG A 69 -10.42 -0.65 7.39
N SER A 70 -9.89 -1.86 7.49
CA SER A 70 -9.25 -2.54 6.37
C SER A 70 -9.14 -4.05 6.55
N ILE A 71 -8.88 -4.72 5.43
CA ILE A 71 -8.48 -6.12 5.32
C ILE A 71 -7.07 -6.12 4.73
N ARG A 72 -6.05 -6.47 5.52
CA ARG A 72 -4.68 -6.63 5.01
C ARG A 72 -4.48 -8.08 4.63
N LEU A 73 -4.18 -8.32 3.36
CA LEU A 73 -3.90 -9.67 2.88
C LEU A 73 -2.41 -9.91 2.99
N ILE A 74 -2.04 -10.88 3.81
CA ILE A 74 -0.65 -11.22 4.05
C ILE A 74 -0.35 -12.44 3.20
N PRO A 75 0.51 -12.32 2.16
CA PRO A 75 0.90 -13.48 1.37
C PRO A 75 1.42 -14.58 2.31
N GLU A 76 0.96 -15.82 2.15
CA GLU A 76 1.34 -17.00 2.96
C GLU A 76 2.84 -17.38 2.86
N LEU A 77 3.70 -16.47 2.38
CA LEU A 77 5.13 -16.68 2.14
C LEU A 77 5.98 -16.70 3.41
N PHE A 78 5.39 -16.63 4.61
CA PHE A 78 6.17 -16.53 5.84
C PHE A 78 5.57 -17.31 7.00
N ASP A 79 6.42 -18.12 7.63
CA ASP A 79 6.23 -18.68 8.96
C ASP A 79 7.30 -18.06 9.88
N GLU A 80 6.90 -17.31 10.90
CA GLU A 80 7.83 -16.63 11.83
C GLU A 80 8.67 -17.61 12.65
N ASP A 81 8.20 -18.85 12.83
CA ASP A 81 8.89 -19.86 13.62
C ASP A 81 9.83 -20.75 12.80
N ASP A 82 9.71 -20.80 11.46
CA ASP A 82 10.48 -21.74 10.66
C ASP A 82 10.94 -21.23 9.27
N LYS A 83 12.25 -20.96 9.20
CA LYS A 83 13.25 -21.59 8.31
C LYS A 83 13.24 -21.31 6.82
N THR A 84 14.46 -21.11 6.32
CA THR A 84 14.99 -21.62 5.05
C THR A 84 13.99 -22.41 4.21
N GLU A 85 13.44 -21.84 3.13
CA GLU A 85 12.47 -22.54 2.27
C GLU A 85 12.94 -22.69 0.82
N LEU A 86 12.30 -23.63 0.11
CA LEU A 86 12.43 -23.77 -1.32
C LEU A 86 11.04 -23.85 -1.96
N LEU A 87 10.77 -22.92 -2.88
CA LEU A 87 9.48 -22.75 -3.53
C LEU A 87 9.62 -22.86 -5.05
N VAL A 88 8.61 -23.45 -5.68
CA VAL A 88 8.51 -23.58 -7.14
C VAL A 88 7.28 -22.81 -7.59
N ASP A 89 7.46 -21.84 -8.48
CA ASP A 89 6.39 -20.89 -8.85
C ASP A 89 5.72 -20.24 -7.63
N ASN A 90 6.53 -19.86 -6.64
CA ASN A 90 6.08 -19.27 -5.38
C ASN A 90 5.15 -20.19 -4.55
N ARG A 91 5.16 -21.50 -4.80
CA ARG A 91 4.39 -22.50 -4.06
C ARG A 91 5.31 -23.50 -3.38
N ARG A 92 4.91 -23.95 -2.19
CA ARG A 92 5.56 -25.08 -1.52
C ARG A 92 5.38 -26.35 -2.36
N THR A 93 6.42 -27.15 -2.49
CA THR A 93 6.35 -28.45 -3.17
C THR A 93 5.84 -29.52 -2.21
N ASP A 94 5.12 -30.53 -2.71
CA ASP A 94 4.64 -31.68 -1.92
C ASP A 94 5.75 -32.44 -1.17
N GLU A 95 7.01 -32.31 -1.61
CA GLU A 95 8.18 -32.96 -1.02
C GLU A 95 8.99 -32.08 -0.06
N HIS A 96 8.49 -30.90 0.31
CA HIS A 96 9.20 -30.00 1.22
C HIS A 96 9.39 -30.64 2.61
N LYS A 97 10.62 -30.60 3.12
CA LYS A 97 10.96 -31.00 4.49
C LYS A 97 11.78 -29.92 5.18
N ALA A 98 11.15 -29.14 6.04
CA ALA A 98 11.84 -28.30 7.01
C ALA A 98 12.33 -29.15 8.20
N SER A 99 13.54 -28.89 8.68
CA SER A 99 14.12 -29.57 9.87
C SER A 99 14.48 -28.55 10.93
N GLU A 100 14.50 -28.89 12.22
CA GLU A 100 14.89 -28.01 13.36
C GLU A 100 16.18 -27.18 13.17
N GLU A 101 17.06 -27.52 12.22
CA GLU A 101 18.31 -26.82 11.91
C GLU A 101 18.28 -25.98 10.61
N HIS A 102 17.37 -25.00 10.44
CA HIS A 102 17.35 -24.03 9.31
C HIS A 102 17.74 -24.61 7.93
N GLU A 103 17.25 -25.81 7.61
CA GLU A 103 17.58 -26.55 6.40
C GLU A 103 16.29 -26.97 5.70
N ALA A 104 16.23 -26.72 4.39
CA ALA A 104 15.16 -27.19 3.51
C ALA A 104 15.70 -27.98 2.33
N SER A 105 14.89 -28.92 1.87
CA SER A 105 15.13 -29.67 0.64
C SER A 105 13.87 -29.79 -0.18
N ALA A 106 14.02 -29.80 -1.50
CA ALA A 106 12.92 -30.02 -2.44
C ALA A 106 13.44 -30.65 -3.73
N LYS A 107 12.49 -31.18 -4.51
CA LYS A 107 12.74 -31.67 -5.86
C LYS A 107 11.85 -30.97 -6.88
N ILE A 108 12.35 -30.86 -8.10
CA ILE A 108 11.65 -30.22 -9.20
C ILE A 108 12.01 -30.90 -10.52
N LYS A 109 11.00 -31.13 -11.37
CA LYS A 109 11.18 -31.58 -12.75
C LYS A 109 11.40 -30.39 -13.65
N LEU A 110 12.55 -30.33 -14.33
CA LEU A 110 12.94 -29.22 -15.20
C LEU A 110 13.19 -29.73 -16.62
N ARG A 111 12.64 -29.03 -17.63
CA ARG A 111 13.12 -29.16 -19.00
C ARG A 111 14.45 -28.43 -19.17
N LYS A 112 15.25 -28.85 -20.14
CA LYS A 112 16.46 -28.18 -20.58
C LYS A 112 16.21 -26.70 -20.88
N GLY A 113 17.16 -25.85 -20.50
CA GLY A 113 17.14 -24.41 -20.77
C GLY A 113 17.35 -23.56 -19.52
N HIS A 114 17.01 -22.27 -19.62
CA HIS A 114 17.20 -21.31 -18.54
C HIS A 114 15.96 -21.25 -17.64
N HIS A 115 16.13 -21.45 -16.34
CA HIS A 115 15.06 -21.36 -15.35
C HIS A 115 15.33 -20.22 -14.40
N ALA A 116 14.45 -19.22 -14.39
CA ALA A 116 14.56 -18.10 -13.47
C ALA A 116 14.59 -18.58 -12.02
N PHE A 117 15.35 -17.88 -11.18
CA PHE A 117 15.32 -18.07 -9.74
C PHE A 117 15.44 -16.73 -9.02
N THR A 118 14.96 -16.68 -7.79
CA THR A 118 15.20 -15.61 -6.83
C THR A 118 15.55 -16.23 -5.50
N LEU A 119 16.65 -15.80 -4.88
CA LEU A 119 17.03 -16.18 -3.54
C LEU A 119 16.98 -14.94 -2.66
N VAL A 120 16.28 -15.02 -1.54
CA VAL A 120 16.29 -13.98 -0.51
C VAL A 120 16.98 -14.51 0.73
N TYR A 121 17.77 -13.67 1.36
CA TYR A 121 18.39 -13.90 2.66
C TYR A 121 18.21 -12.67 3.52
N TRP A 122 17.86 -12.80 4.80
CA TRP A 122 17.86 -11.68 5.73
C TRP A 122 18.08 -12.12 7.18
N GLN A 123 18.66 -11.22 7.97
CA GLN A 123 18.96 -11.48 9.38
C GLN A 123 19.19 -10.19 10.17
N LYS A 124 19.07 -10.29 11.49
CA LYS A 124 19.49 -9.24 12.45
C LYS A 124 20.78 -9.59 13.17
N ASP A 125 20.82 -10.64 13.99
CA ASP A 125 21.85 -10.76 15.04
C ASP A 125 22.95 -11.82 14.87
N GLU A 126 22.85 -12.73 13.89
CA GLU A 126 23.82 -13.84 13.74
C GLU A 126 24.88 -13.60 12.66
N PRO A 127 26.06 -14.24 12.70
CA PRO A 127 26.97 -14.26 11.55
C PRO A 127 26.31 -14.91 10.34
N ALA A 128 26.31 -14.20 9.20
CA ALA A 128 25.63 -14.67 8.01
C ALA A 128 26.28 -15.93 7.42
N LYS A 129 25.46 -16.98 7.22
CA LYS A 129 25.87 -18.21 6.53
C LYS A 129 24.74 -18.67 5.62
N LEU A 130 25.13 -19.12 4.44
CA LEU A 130 24.25 -19.64 3.41
C LEU A 130 25.00 -20.74 2.65
N SER A 131 24.37 -21.90 2.52
CA SER A 131 24.87 -23.03 1.74
C SER A 131 23.76 -23.57 0.87
N ILE A 132 24.08 -23.82 -0.40
CA ILE A 132 23.14 -24.36 -1.39
C ILE A 132 23.80 -25.53 -2.11
N GLU A 133 23.15 -26.68 -2.06
CA GLU A 133 23.56 -27.86 -2.80
C GLU A 133 22.47 -28.26 -3.79
N VAL A 134 22.88 -28.70 -4.98
CA VAL A 134 21.98 -29.18 -6.02
C VAL A 134 22.41 -30.56 -6.49
N ALA A 135 21.44 -31.36 -6.91
CA ALA A 135 21.65 -32.66 -7.53
C ALA A 135 20.93 -32.68 -8.88
N GLY A 136 21.64 -33.08 -9.93
CA GLY A 136 21.04 -33.36 -11.24
C GLY A 136 20.33 -34.72 -11.29
N PRO A 137 19.75 -35.09 -12.44
CA PRO A 137 19.00 -36.34 -12.60
C PRO A 137 19.85 -37.57 -12.27
N GLY A 138 19.53 -38.25 -11.16
CA GLY A 138 20.30 -39.41 -10.67
C GLY A 138 21.70 -39.09 -10.15
N GLY A 139 22.04 -37.81 -9.95
CA GLY A 139 23.31 -37.35 -9.41
C GLY A 139 23.34 -37.22 -7.89
N GLU A 140 24.52 -36.95 -7.34
CA GLU A 140 24.71 -36.61 -5.93
C GLU A 140 24.58 -35.09 -5.71
N PHE A 141 24.22 -34.69 -4.50
CA PHE A 141 24.19 -33.28 -4.10
C PHE A 141 25.61 -32.71 -4.06
N GLY A 142 25.77 -31.52 -4.62
CA GLY A 142 27.03 -30.77 -4.57
C GLY A 142 26.80 -29.26 -4.71
N ALA A 143 27.84 -28.48 -4.46
CA ALA A 143 27.78 -27.03 -4.57
C ALA A 143 27.38 -26.58 -5.99
N ILE A 144 26.58 -25.51 -6.07
CA ILE A 144 26.25 -24.87 -7.35
C ILE A 144 27.53 -24.27 -7.95
N THR A 145 27.81 -24.62 -9.20
CA THR A 145 28.98 -24.09 -9.89
C THR A 145 28.64 -22.82 -10.69
N PRO A 146 29.57 -21.86 -10.84
CA PRO A 146 29.30 -20.61 -11.56
C PRO A 146 28.87 -20.77 -13.01
N GLU A 147 29.22 -21.90 -13.64
CA GLU A 147 28.95 -22.17 -15.05
C GLU A 147 27.47 -22.42 -15.34
N VAL A 148 26.67 -22.74 -14.31
CA VAL A 148 25.21 -22.90 -14.45
C VAL A 148 24.43 -21.66 -14.04
N LEU A 149 25.10 -20.58 -13.62
CA LEU A 149 24.48 -19.34 -13.16
C LEU A 149 24.52 -18.27 -14.25
N PHE A 150 23.36 -17.78 -14.62
CA PHE A 150 23.21 -16.73 -15.61
C PHE A 150 22.34 -15.58 -15.10
N ARG A 151 22.59 -14.39 -15.62
CA ARG A 151 21.80 -13.16 -15.42
C ARG A 151 21.52 -12.53 -16.77
N VAL A 152 20.58 -11.61 -16.80
CA VAL A 152 20.33 -10.77 -17.98
C VAL A 152 20.45 -9.31 -17.59
N ASN A 153 20.81 -8.46 -18.55
CA ASN A 153 20.75 -7.02 -18.36
C ASN A 153 19.28 -6.57 -18.24
N GLU A 154 19.01 -5.52 -17.47
CA GLU A 154 17.66 -4.97 -17.26
C GLU A 154 16.96 -4.57 -18.56
N SER A 155 17.72 -4.23 -19.61
CA SER A 155 17.17 -3.90 -20.93
C SER A 155 16.79 -5.11 -21.80
N VAL A 156 17.07 -6.33 -21.35
CA VAL A 156 16.82 -7.57 -22.10
C VAL A 156 15.52 -8.19 -21.61
N GLU A 157 14.56 -8.29 -22.51
CA GLU A 157 13.28 -8.95 -22.24
C GLU A 157 13.43 -10.47 -22.42
N ILE A 158 13.09 -11.21 -21.36
CA ILE A 158 13.06 -12.68 -21.35
C ILE A 158 11.61 -13.09 -21.18
N GLU A 159 11.10 -13.89 -22.12
CA GLU A 159 9.78 -14.51 -21.98
C GLU A 159 9.81 -15.46 -20.78
N PRO A 160 8.90 -15.28 -19.80
CA PRO A 160 8.84 -16.15 -18.64
C PRO A 160 8.47 -17.59 -19.05
N SER A 161 8.71 -18.53 -18.15
CA SER A 161 8.25 -19.91 -18.33
C SER A 161 6.74 -19.94 -18.56
N ALA A 162 6.29 -20.78 -19.49
CA ALA A 162 4.88 -21.05 -19.70
C ALA A 162 4.27 -22.01 -18.65
N GLY A 163 4.99 -22.28 -17.55
CA GLY A 163 4.59 -23.19 -16.50
C GLY A 163 5.08 -24.62 -16.74
N ASN A 164 4.26 -25.59 -16.33
CA ASN A 164 4.56 -27.01 -16.46
C ASN A 164 3.89 -27.60 -17.71
N ASP A 165 4.55 -28.57 -18.34
CA ASP A 165 3.94 -29.38 -19.39
C ASP A 165 3.04 -30.50 -18.81
N ASP A 166 2.41 -31.27 -19.69
CA ASP A 166 1.51 -32.37 -19.33
C ASP A 166 2.19 -33.49 -18.52
N GLU A 167 3.52 -33.56 -18.52
CA GLU A 167 4.32 -34.52 -17.74
C GLU A 167 4.77 -33.95 -16.38
N GLY A 168 4.37 -32.71 -16.08
CA GLY A 168 4.72 -31.98 -14.87
C GLY A 168 6.14 -31.43 -14.88
N PHE A 169 6.82 -31.36 -16.04
CA PHE A 169 8.11 -30.69 -16.16
C PHE A 169 7.91 -29.21 -16.38
N ARG A 170 8.63 -28.40 -15.60
CA ARG A 170 8.69 -26.97 -15.82
C ARG A 170 9.39 -26.65 -17.14
N LEU A 171 8.74 -25.84 -17.97
CA LEU A 171 9.31 -25.30 -19.20
C LEU A 171 10.31 -24.18 -18.88
N SER A 172 11.35 -24.03 -19.69
CA SER A 172 12.33 -22.95 -19.50
C SER A 172 11.81 -21.59 -19.98
N SER A 173 12.39 -20.52 -19.43
CA SER A 173 12.30 -19.17 -19.95
C SER A 173 12.94 -19.08 -21.33
N LYS A 174 12.38 -18.23 -22.21
CA LYS A 174 12.87 -18.06 -23.59
C LYS A 174 13.41 -16.65 -23.81
N GLY A 175 14.54 -16.55 -24.51
CA GLY A 175 15.17 -15.28 -24.83
C GLY A 175 16.66 -15.44 -25.14
N GLU A 176 17.32 -14.32 -25.38
CA GLU A 176 18.76 -14.23 -25.61
C GLU A 176 19.40 -13.25 -24.61
N GLY A 177 20.72 -13.07 -24.65
CA GLY A 177 21.40 -12.07 -23.79
C GLY A 177 21.70 -12.54 -22.36
N PHE A 178 21.71 -13.86 -22.11
CA PHE A 178 22.19 -14.44 -20.86
C PHE A 178 23.70 -14.26 -20.71
N GLU A 179 24.10 -13.65 -19.60
CA GLU A 179 25.49 -13.43 -19.19
C GLU A 179 25.80 -14.29 -17.96
N ALA A 180 27.04 -14.72 -17.79
CA ALA A 180 27.44 -15.49 -16.61
C ALA A 180 27.30 -14.67 -15.31
N GLY A 181 26.80 -15.32 -14.26
CA GLY A 181 26.64 -14.76 -12.92
C GLY A 181 25.18 -14.53 -12.50
N VAL A 182 24.99 -13.73 -11.45
CA VAL A 182 23.70 -13.40 -10.84
C VAL A 182 23.64 -11.89 -10.60
N HIS A 183 22.44 -11.33 -10.51
CA HIS A 183 22.24 -9.97 -10.01
C HIS A 183 22.02 -10.02 -8.49
N TYR A 184 22.58 -9.08 -7.75
CA TYR A 184 22.36 -8.95 -6.32
C TYR A 184 21.84 -7.55 -5.96
N GLU A 185 21.01 -7.48 -4.93
CA GLU A 185 20.59 -6.27 -4.23
C GLU A 185 20.85 -6.47 -2.73
N ILE A 186 21.33 -5.43 -2.04
CA ILE A 186 21.52 -5.41 -0.59
C ILE A 186 20.67 -4.29 -0.01
N ARG A 187 19.90 -4.61 1.03
CA ARG A 187 19.02 -3.68 1.74
C ARG A 187 19.42 -3.58 3.21
N ASP A 188 19.38 -2.36 3.74
CA ASP A 188 19.68 -2.05 5.15
C ASP A 188 18.42 -2.16 5.99
N LEU A 189 18.30 -3.19 6.82
CA LEU A 189 17.10 -3.36 7.62
C LEU A 189 17.00 -2.29 8.71
N GLY A 190 18.11 -1.70 9.19
CA GLY A 190 18.08 -0.80 10.33
C GLY A 190 17.24 -1.36 11.49
N ASP A 191 16.29 -0.56 11.97
CA ASP A 191 15.36 -0.98 13.03
C ASP A 191 14.11 -1.73 12.51
N HIS A 192 13.95 -1.90 11.19
CA HIS A 192 12.78 -2.57 10.61
C HIS A 192 12.69 -4.03 11.09
N SER A 193 11.55 -4.41 11.66
CA SER A 193 11.19 -5.83 11.82
C SER A 193 10.59 -6.30 10.52
N ILE A 194 11.15 -7.34 9.91
CA ILE A 194 10.64 -7.90 8.65
C ILE A 194 9.77 -9.11 8.99
N THR A 195 8.46 -8.94 8.87
CA THR A 195 7.43 -9.97 9.09
C THR A 195 6.85 -10.49 7.76
N SER A 196 7.22 -9.89 6.62
CA SER A 196 6.94 -10.46 5.29
C SER A 196 7.98 -10.04 4.26
N LEU A 197 8.16 -10.86 3.21
CA LEU A 197 9.02 -10.49 2.06
C LEU A 197 8.58 -9.17 1.40
N ALA A 198 7.29 -8.83 1.46
CA ALA A 198 6.77 -7.59 0.89
C ALA A 198 7.35 -6.35 1.59
N GLU A 199 7.60 -6.41 2.90
CA GLU A 199 8.17 -5.29 3.66
C GLU A 199 9.58 -4.94 3.20
N LEU A 200 10.34 -5.91 2.70
CA LEU A 200 11.67 -5.65 2.14
C LEU A 200 11.62 -4.58 1.05
N ARG A 201 10.50 -4.42 0.32
CA ARG A 201 10.33 -3.39 -0.73
C ARG A 201 10.44 -1.97 -0.19
N GLY A 202 9.98 -1.73 1.03
CA GLY A 202 10.05 -0.42 1.69
C GLY A 202 11.43 -0.13 2.29
N VAL A 203 12.30 -1.14 2.34
CA VAL A 203 13.64 -1.02 2.91
C VAL A 203 14.60 -0.40 1.90
N THR A 204 15.42 0.54 2.36
CA THR A 204 16.37 1.25 1.50
C THR A 204 17.39 0.29 0.88
N GLN A 205 17.52 0.33 -0.44
CA GLN A 205 18.58 -0.38 -1.15
C GLN A 205 19.91 0.36 -0.98
N ASN A 206 20.89 -0.32 -0.36
CA ASN A 206 22.23 0.20 -0.14
C ASN A 206 23.14 0.01 -1.36
N SER A 207 23.03 -1.13 -2.03
CA SER A 207 23.84 -1.44 -3.23
C SER A 207 23.21 -2.53 -4.08
N SER A 208 23.57 -2.57 -5.36
CA SER A 208 23.24 -3.66 -6.28
C SER A 208 24.37 -3.87 -7.29
N GLY A 209 24.35 -5.00 -7.99
CA GLY A 209 25.36 -5.29 -9.00
C GLY A 209 25.33 -6.72 -9.52
N GLY A 210 26.38 -7.07 -10.28
CA GLY A 210 26.61 -8.44 -10.71
C GLY A 210 27.49 -9.19 -9.71
N HIS A 211 27.17 -10.46 -9.46
CA HIS A 211 27.98 -11.39 -8.69
C HIS A 211 28.17 -12.69 -9.47
N ARG A 212 29.18 -13.51 -9.12
CA ARG A 212 29.48 -14.76 -9.86
C ARG A 212 28.95 -16.02 -9.17
N MET A 213 28.73 -15.95 -7.87
CA MET A 213 28.33 -17.08 -7.04
C MET A 213 26.90 -16.88 -6.55
N LEU A 214 26.23 -17.97 -6.22
CA LEU A 214 24.96 -17.93 -5.48
C LEU A 214 25.25 -18.12 -3.99
N ASP A 215 25.85 -17.11 -3.37
CA ASP A 215 26.28 -17.08 -1.97
C ASP A 215 26.20 -15.65 -1.40
N LEU A 216 26.70 -15.46 -0.17
CA LEU A 216 26.77 -14.14 0.49
C LEU A 216 28.17 -13.51 0.42
N SER A 217 29.01 -13.86 -0.56
CA SER A 217 30.41 -13.39 -0.58
C SER A 217 30.58 -11.94 -1.06
N MET A 218 29.50 -11.27 -1.47
CA MET A 218 29.50 -9.85 -1.81
C MET A 218 29.64 -8.99 -0.53
N LYS A 219 30.03 -7.73 -0.68
CA LYS A 219 30.16 -6.84 0.48
C LYS A 219 28.78 -6.47 1.03
N HIS A 220 28.45 -6.92 2.23
CA HIS A 220 27.23 -6.58 2.97
C HIS A 220 27.55 -6.15 4.41
N PRO A 221 26.61 -5.52 5.14
CA PRO A 221 26.74 -5.26 6.58
C PRO A 221 26.87 -6.56 7.40
N ASP A 222 27.47 -6.52 8.58
CA ASP A 222 27.61 -7.72 9.42
C ASP A 222 26.28 -8.17 10.07
N ARG A 223 25.32 -7.25 10.20
CA ARG A 223 24.02 -7.38 10.87
C ARG A 223 22.95 -6.57 10.14
N ASP A 224 21.69 -6.82 10.45
CA ASP A 224 20.54 -6.00 10.01
C ASP A 224 20.50 -5.75 8.50
N PHE A 225 20.61 -6.81 7.71
CA PHE A 225 20.61 -6.69 6.25
C PHE A 225 19.76 -7.77 5.59
N ALA A 226 19.32 -7.46 4.37
CA ALA A 226 18.77 -8.42 3.43
C ALA A 226 19.58 -8.44 2.13
N VAL A 227 19.69 -9.62 1.53
CA VAL A 227 20.29 -9.85 0.21
C VAL A 227 19.24 -10.52 -0.68
N ILE A 228 19.04 -9.96 -1.87
CA ILE A 228 18.19 -10.55 -2.90
C ILE A 228 19.08 -10.88 -4.10
N LEU A 229 19.16 -12.16 -4.46
CA LEU A 229 19.94 -12.68 -5.59
C LEU A 229 18.98 -13.18 -6.67
N ARG A 230 19.17 -12.73 -7.90
CA ARG A 230 18.31 -13.07 -9.05
C ARG A 230 19.12 -13.57 -10.21
N GLY A 231 18.60 -14.56 -10.91
CA GLY A 231 19.27 -15.10 -12.09
C GLY A 231 18.50 -16.23 -12.73
N TYR A 232 19.22 -17.04 -13.47
CA TYR A 232 18.74 -18.21 -14.19
C TYR A 232 19.70 -19.38 -13.96
N PHE A 233 19.14 -20.54 -13.66
CA PHE A 233 19.87 -21.81 -13.74
C PHE A 233 19.87 -22.29 -15.20
N SER A 234 21.04 -22.58 -15.75
CA SER A 234 21.17 -23.22 -17.07
C SER A 234 21.16 -24.74 -16.94
N ILE A 235 19.99 -25.32 -17.18
CA ILE A 235 19.73 -26.77 -17.14
C ILE A 235 20.14 -27.40 -18.47
N GLN A 236 21.02 -28.41 -18.41
CA GLN A 236 21.63 -29.02 -19.60
C GLN A 236 20.83 -30.19 -20.18
N GLU A 237 20.03 -30.87 -19.36
CA GLU A 237 19.21 -32.02 -19.72
C GLU A 237 17.88 -32.00 -18.97
N ASP A 238 16.87 -32.64 -19.54
CA ASP A 238 15.58 -32.79 -18.87
C ASP A 238 15.72 -33.78 -17.71
N GLY A 239 15.12 -33.49 -16.56
CA GLY A 239 15.04 -34.46 -15.48
C GLY A 239 14.54 -33.89 -14.16
N GLU A 240 14.56 -34.74 -13.13
CA GLU A 240 14.27 -34.36 -11.75
C GLU A 240 15.56 -33.88 -11.08
N TYR A 241 15.53 -32.64 -10.59
CA TYR A 241 16.61 -31.98 -9.88
C TYR A 241 16.26 -31.87 -8.39
N GLY A 242 17.25 -32.07 -7.53
CA GLY A 242 17.14 -31.82 -6.10
C GLY A 242 17.87 -30.56 -5.71
N ALA A 243 17.37 -29.85 -4.70
CA ALA A 243 18.08 -28.74 -4.07
C ALA A 243 17.97 -28.80 -2.55
N LYS A 244 19.04 -28.39 -1.87
CA LYS A 244 19.13 -28.22 -0.43
C LYS A 244 19.63 -26.82 -0.12
N LEU A 245 18.99 -26.18 0.86
CA LEU A 245 19.32 -24.84 1.32
C LEU A 245 19.53 -24.90 2.83
N LYS A 246 20.61 -24.30 3.32
CA LYS A 246 20.92 -24.18 4.75
C LYS A 246 21.43 -22.78 5.08
N SER A 247 20.90 -22.14 6.11
CA SER A 247 21.33 -20.81 6.54
C SER A 247 21.31 -20.60 8.07
N THR A 248 21.98 -19.56 8.55
CA THR A 248 21.84 -19.07 9.95
C THR A 248 20.76 -17.99 10.09
N GLY A 249 20.48 -17.25 9.02
CA GLY A 249 19.33 -16.35 8.93
C GLY A 249 18.14 -16.98 8.21
N ASN A 250 17.13 -16.15 7.95
CA ASN A 250 16.01 -16.52 7.11
C ASN A 250 16.44 -16.52 5.65
N SER A 251 16.04 -17.55 4.90
CA SER A 251 16.31 -17.60 3.47
C SER A 251 15.21 -18.30 2.69
N GLN A 252 15.01 -17.92 1.44
CA GLN A 252 14.01 -18.55 0.57
C GLN A 252 14.53 -18.59 -0.87
N LEU A 253 14.57 -19.79 -1.44
CA LEU A 253 14.92 -20.01 -2.84
C LEU A 253 13.67 -20.29 -3.67
N PHE A 254 13.33 -19.34 -4.53
CA PHE A 254 12.28 -19.44 -5.53
C PHE A 254 12.88 -19.94 -6.85
N VAL A 255 12.36 -21.04 -7.38
CA VAL A 255 12.62 -21.49 -8.74
C VAL A 255 11.40 -21.18 -9.59
N GLY A 256 11.49 -20.14 -10.40
CA GLY A 256 10.38 -19.59 -11.17
C GLY A 256 10.44 -18.06 -11.29
N PRO A 257 9.32 -17.40 -11.62
CA PRO A 257 9.27 -15.94 -11.64
C PRO A 257 9.65 -15.39 -10.26
N THR A 258 10.27 -14.20 -10.22
CA THR A 258 10.47 -13.53 -8.93
C THR A 258 9.10 -13.33 -8.27
N PRO A 259 8.95 -13.64 -6.97
CA PRO A 259 7.79 -13.23 -6.20
C PRO A 259 7.40 -11.77 -6.43
N ALA A 260 6.09 -11.55 -6.62
CA ALA A 260 5.44 -10.25 -6.58
C ALA A 260 6.00 -9.42 -5.43
N ALA A 261 5.96 -10.02 -4.23
CA ALA A 261 6.47 -9.55 -2.94
C ALA A 261 7.82 -8.82 -3.03
N LEU A 262 8.70 -9.21 -3.94
CA LEU A 262 10.07 -8.69 -4.06
C LEU A 262 10.27 -7.79 -5.26
N MET A 263 9.29 -7.65 -6.15
CA MET A 263 9.42 -6.78 -7.31
C MET A 263 9.49 -5.32 -6.85
N PRO A 264 10.41 -4.50 -7.39
CA PRO A 264 10.45 -3.08 -7.08
C PRO A 264 9.09 -2.42 -7.38
N LEU A 265 8.62 -1.56 -6.48
CA LEU A 265 7.29 -0.93 -6.51
C LEU A 265 7.03 -0.11 -7.79
N THR A 266 8.09 0.23 -8.52
CA THR A 266 8.03 0.93 -9.79
C THR A 266 9.40 0.79 -10.43
N GLU A 267 9.47 0.56 -11.73
CA GLU A 267 10.58 1.10 -12.50
C GLU A 267 10.70 2.58 -12.11
N GLU A 268 11.86 2.98 -11.59
CA GLU A 268 12.20 4.37 -11.29
C GLU A 268 11.65 5.29 -12.38
N LYS A 269 10.81 6.28 -12.02
CA LYS A 269 10.35 7.42 -12.86
C LYS A 269 10.67 7.25 -14.36
N SER A 270 10.12 6.21 -14.99
CA SER A 270 10.61 5.83 -16.30
C SER A 270 9.95 6.74 -17.34
N ALA A 271 10.76 7.24 -18.28
CA ALA A 271 10.29 8.20 -19.27
C ALA A 271 9.14 7.59 -20.08
N GLY A 272 8.00 8.30 -20.14
CA GLY A 272 6.80 7.84 -20.85
C GLY A 272 5.71 7.21 -19.97
N GLN A 273 5.98 7.00 -18.68
CA GLN A 273 4.95 6.62 -17.70
C GLN A 273 4.17 7.84 -17.19
N TRP A 274 2.92 7.60 -16.81
CA TRP A 274 1.99 8.59 -16.29
C TRP A 274 1.40 8.13 -14.96
N LEU A 275 1.35 9.05 -14.00
CA LEU A 275 0.52 8.97 -12.81
C LEU A 275 -0.88 9.48 -13.17
N VAL A 276 -1.87 8.62 -13.06
CA VAL A 276 -3.28 8.91 -13.34
C VAL A 276 -4.05 8.81 -12.02
N ARG A 277 -4.71 9.88 -11.62
CA ARG A 277 -5.50 9.97 -10.39
C ARG A 277 -6.99 9.86 -10.69
N PHE A 278 -7.71 9.24 -9.77
CA PHE A 278 -9.15 9.04 -9.88
C PHE A 278 -9.93 10.04 -9.03
N ARG A 279 -11.21 10.18 -9.34
CA ARG A 279 -12.16 11.02 -8.62
C ARG A 279 -12.32 10.66 -7.16
N ASP A 280 -12.52 9.39 -6.88
CA ASP A 280 -12.84 8.88 -5.54
C ASP A 280 -11.59 8.48 -4.73
N GLY A 281 -10.47 9.13 -5.05
CA GLY A 281 -9.16 8.76 -4.57
C GLY A 281 -8.61 7.51 -5.25
N GLY A 282 -7.32 7.27 -5.02
CA GLY A 282 -6.56 6.25 -5.73
C GLY A 282 -5.86 6.77 -6.97
N HIS A 283 -5.00 5.93 -7.51
CA HIS A 283 -4.17 6.24 -8.66
C HIS A 283 -3.64 4.98 -9.31
N VAL A 284 -3.34 5.10 -10.61
CA VAL A 284 -2.56 4.12 -11.35
C VAL A 284 -1.30 4.79 -11.92
N ARG A 285 -0.19 4.05 -11.99
CA ARG A 285 1.00 4.42 -12.75
C ARG A 285 1.12 3.49 -13.93
N GLY A 286 1.18 4.05 -15.14
CA GLY A 286 1.20 3.26 -16.36
C GLY A 286 1.45 4.10 -17.61
N LYS A 287 1.61 3.42 -18.74
CA LYS A 287 1.69 4.06 -20.04
C LYS A 287 0.26 4.37 -20.52
N LEU A 288 0.02 5.60 -20.94
CA LEU A 288 -1.21 5.94 -21.67
C LEU A 288 -1.11 5.36 -23.08
N GLU A 289 -1.85 4.28 -23.34
CA GLU A 289 -1.77 3.57 -24.62
C GLU A 289 -2.67 4.23 -25.66
N SER A 290 -3.90 4.55 -25.29
CA SER A 290 -4.84 5.29 -26.12
C SER A 290 -5.85 6.05 -25.27
N TRP A 291 -6.55 6.97 -25.92
CA TRP A 291 -7.77 7.56 -25.37
C TRP A 291 -8.71 7.77 -26.53
N GLU A 292 -9.72 6.91 -26.60
CA GLU A 292 -10.70 6.86 -27.68
C GLU A 292 -12.09 7.02 -27.09
N SER A 293 -12.97 7.73 -27.82
CA SER A 293 -14.30 8.10 -27.33
C SER A 293 -14.24 8.84 -25.98
N GLU A 294 -14.74 8.23 -24.92
CA GLU A 294 -14.79 8.73 -23.55
C GLU A 294 -13.96 7.84 -22.59
N HIS A 295 -13.04 7.00 -23.09
CA HIS A 295 -12.24 6.09 -22.27
C HIS A 295 -10.74 6.26 -22.53
N CYS A 296 -9.96 6.30 -21.44
CA CYS A 296 -8.50 6.29 -21.45
C CYS A 296 -8.00 4.89 -21.12
N LEU A 297 -7.21 4.30 -22.01
CA LEU A 297 -6.58 3.01 -21.80
C LEU A 297 -5.20 3.20 -21.18
N VAL A 298 -5.04 2.70 -19.96
CA VAL A 298 -3.77 2.73 -19.22
C VAL A 298 -3.21 1.33 -19.12
N LYS A 299 -2.00 1.15 -19.65
CA LYS A 299 -1.25 -0.08 -19.57
C LYS A 299 -0.31 -0.01 -18.37
N TYR A 300 -0.50 -0.89 -17.40
CA TYR A 300 0.30 -0.95 -16.17
C TYR A 300 0.94 -2.33 -16.00
N GLN A 301 1.96 -2.39 -15.15
CA GLN A 301 2.72 -3.60 -14.89
C GLN A 301 2.42 -4.10 -13.48
N LEU A 302 2.10 -5.38 -13.38
CA LEU A 302 2.00 -6.15 -12.14
C LEU A 302 2.71 -7.47 -12.44
N ASP A 303 3.67 -7.89 -11.61
CA ASP A 303 4.39 -9.15 -11.81
C ASP A 303 5.09 -9.35 -13.17
N LYS A 304 5.56 -8.26 -13.79
CA LYS A 304 6.08 -8.22 -15.18
C LYS A 304 5.07 -8.67 -16.23
N GLN A 305 3.82 -8.92 -15.84
CA GLN A 305 2.70 -9.06 -16.74
C GLN A 305 2.10 -7.68 -17.00
N SER A 306 1.79 -7.46 -18.26
CA SER A 306 1.13 -6.24 -18.64
C SER A 306 -0.37 -6.39 -18.49
N HIS A 307 -0.96 -5.48 -17.74
CA HIS A 307 -2.40 -5.34 -17.58
C HIS A 307 -2.87 -4.05 -18.25
N GLU A 308 -4.14 -4.01 -18.61
CA GLU A 308 -4.78 -2.85 -19.23
C GLU A 308 -6.02 -2.47 -18.43
N LEU A 309 -6.20 -1.17 -18.21
CA LEU A 309 -7.37 -0.61 -17.53
C LEU A 309 -8.05 0.38 -18.47
N SER A 310 -9.32 0.13 -18.80
CA SER A 310 -10.12 1.03 -19.63
C SER A 310 -10.93 1.98 -18.76
N ILE A 311 -10.36 3.16 -18.47
CA ILE A 311 -10.90 4.10 -17.49
C ILE A 311 -11.82 5.11 -18.20
N PRO A 312 -13.09 5.28 -17.80
CA PRO A 312 -13.91 6.36 -18.32
C PRO A 312 -13.30 7.72 -17.98
N ALA A 313 -13.31 8.65 -18.92
CA ALA A 313 -12.77 10.00 -18.80
C ALA A 313 -13.33 10.76 -17.59
N ILE A 314 -14.59 10.52 -17.25
CA ILE A 314 -15.29 11.11 -16.10
C ILE A 314 -14.68 10.71 -14.75
N GLU A 315 -14.00 9.56 -14.69
CA GLU A 315 -13.37 9.03 -13.47
C GLU A 315 -11.97 9.60 -13.24
N LEU A 316 -11.39 10.26 -14.25
CA LEU A 316 -10.06 10.87 -14.20
C LEU A 316 -10.13 12.25 -13.53
N THR A 317 -9.18 12.53 -12.64
CA THR A 317 -9.03 13.88 -12.03
C THR A 317 -7.77 14.57 -12.47
N GLU A 318 -6.64 13.88 -12.43
CA GLU A 318 -5.37 14.44 -12.84
C GLU A 318 -4.48 13.40 -13.52
N LEU A 319 -3.75 13.82 -14.55
CA LEU A 319 -2.77 13.00 -15.26
C LEU A 319 -1.44 13.73 -15.30
N TRP A 320 -0.39 13.10 -14.77
CA TRP A 320 0.94 13.69 -14.66
C TRP A 320 1.97 12.73 -15.25
N PRO A 321 2.85 13.15 -16.16
CA PRO A 321 4.05 12.37 -16.45
C PRO A 321 4.82 12.13 -15.14
N THR A 322 5.35 10.93 -14.93
CA THR A 322 6.07 10.57 -13.69
C THR A 322 7.35 11.39 -13.45
N THR A 323 7.83 12.06 -14.50
CA THR A 323 8.95 13.00 -14.47
C THR A 323 8.56 14.41 -14.01
N SER A 324 7.25 14.70 -13.94
CA SER A 324 6.71 15.99 -13.51
C SER A 324 6.46 16.01 -12.00
N LYS A 325 6.42 17.21 -11.43
CA LYS A 325 6.23 17.46 -10.00
C LYS A 325 5.05 18.41 -9.78
N PRO A 326 3.84 17.87 -9.54
CA PRO A 326 2.62 18.68 -9.42
C PRO A 326 2.72 19.77 -8.33
N GLU A 327 3.45 19.49 -7.25
CA GLU A 327 3.69 20.39 -6.13
C GLU A 327 4.50 21.64 -6.48
N GLU A 328 5.32 21.58 -7.53
CA GLU A 328 6.10 22.73 -8.02
C GLU A 328 5.25 23.67 -8.89
N MET A 329 4.03 23.27 -9.26
CA MET A 329 3.16 23.98 -10.21
C MET A 329 2.04 24.77 -9.53
N LYS A 330 2.12 24.98 -8.22
CA LYS A 330 1.05 25.62 -7.43
C LYS A 330 0.62 26.99 -7.97
N SER A 331 1.58 27.82 -8.41
CA SER A 331 1.29 29.15 -8.97
C SER A 331 0.49 29.11 -10.28
N GLU A 332 0.79 28.15 -11.15
CA GLU A 332 0.13 28.00 -12.45
C GLU A 332 -1.30 27.45 -12.31
N ARG A 333 -1.59 26.83 -11.16
CA ARG A 333 -2.88 26.27 -10.79
C ARG A 333 -3.84 27.25 -10.10
N GLU A 334 -3.38 28.48 -9.83
CA GLU A 334 -4.27 29.53 -9.32
C GLU A 334 -5.39 29.81 -10.34
N ASP A 335 -6.63 29.93 -9.87
CA ASP A 335 -7.83 30.16 -10.69
C ASP A 335 -8.05 29.10 -11.79
N GLU A 336 -7.83 27.82 -11.49
CA GLU A 336 -8.24 26.71 -12.37
C GLU A 336 -9.77 26.73 -12.61
N PRO A 337 -10.23 26.63 -13.88
CA PRO A 337 -11.66 26.53 -14.17
C PRO A 337 -12.22 25.18 -13.67
N GLY A 338 -13.45 25.19 -13.15
CA GLY A 338 -14.13 23.98 -12.70
C GLY A 338 -14.85 23.22 -13.82
N ASP A 339 -15.18 23.90 -14.92
CA ASP A 339 -16.00 23.42 -16.04
C ASP A 339 -15.19 23.05 -17.29
N LEU A 340 -13.88 23.34 -17.30
CA LEU A 340 -12.95 23.03 -18.38
C LEU A 340 -11.73 22.26 -17.84
N ASP A 341 -11.16 21.42 -18.68
CA ASP A 341 -9.89 20.76 -18.40
C ASP A 341 -8.75 21.79 -18.50
N SER A 342 -7.73 21.62 -17.66
CA SER A 342 -6.52 22.45 -17.64
C SER A 342 -5.30 21.62 -18.05
N VAL A 343 -4.74 21.95 -19.20
CA VAL A 343 -3.55 21.30 -19.75
C VAL A 343 -2.34 22.18 -19.51
N TYR A 344 -1.38 21.69 -18.72
CA TYR A 344 -0.11 22.35 -18.47
C TYR A 344 0.94 21.86 -19.45
N ALA A 345 1.52 22.76 -20.23
CA ALA A 345 2.51 22.40 -21.24
C ALA A 345 3.71 23.35 -21.26
N LYS A 346 4.89 22.82 -21.62
CA LYS A 346 6.09 23.61 -21.87
C LYS A 346 5.89 24.51 -23.10
N GLY A 347 5.94 25.82 -22.87
CA GLY A 347 5.91 26.87 -23.88
C GLY A 347 7.31 27.26 -24.37
N LYS A 348 7.44 28.45 -24.96
CA LYS A 348 8.75 28.97 -25.40
C LYS A 348 9.64 29.28 -24.18
N GLY A 349 10.89 28.81 -24.23
CA GLY A 349 11.88 29.02 -23.17
C GLY A 349 11.57 28.23 -21.89
N ASP A 350 10.97 27.04 -22.02
CA ASP A 350 10.59 26.12 -20.93
C ASP A 350 9.64 26.68 -19.86
N ARG A 351 9.02 27.85 -20.12
CA ARG A 351 7.98 28.38 -19.25
C ARG A 351 6.72 27.54 -19.38
N ILE A 352 6.15 27.15 -18.25
CA ILE A 352 4.91 26.40 -18.20
C ILE A 352 3.76 27.33 -18.59
N GLN A 353 2.84 26.83 -19.43
CA GLN A 353 1.63 27.53 -19.83
C GLN A 353 0.41 26.64 -19.57
N ARG A 354 -0.63 27.22 -18.97
CA ARG A 354 -1.95 26.58 -18.85
C ARG A 354 -2.77 26.85 -20.10
N VAL A 355 -3.35 25.80 -20.66
CA VAL A 355 -4.31 25.85 -21.75
C VAL A 355 -5.61 25.21 -21.25
N SER A 356 -6.65 26.02 -21.11
CA SER A 356 -7.97 25.56 -20.63
C SER A 356 -8.88 25.22 -21.80
N GLY A 357 -9.42 24.00 -21.83
CA GLY A 357 -10.21 23.45 -22.94
C GLY A 357 -10.88 22.13 -22.59
N THR A 358 -11.31 21.33 -23.56
CA THR A 358 -11.79 19.95 -23.33
C THR A 358 -10.85 18.95 -23.98
N VAL A 359 -10.32 18.00 -23.22
CA VAL A 359 -9.49 16.90 -23.74
C VAL A 359 -10.39 15.93 -24.51
N LEU A 360 -10.02 15.66 -25.76
CA LEU A 360 -10.77 14.78 -26.68
C LEU A 360 -10.10 13.40 -26.88
N GLY A 361 -8.93 13.20 -26.28
CA GLY A 361 -8.18 11.94 -26.32
C GLY A 361 -6.78 12.07 -26.92
N ILE A 362 -6.22 10.97 -27.41
CA ILE A 362 -4.82 10.87 -27.86
C ILE A 362 -4.78 10.46 -29.34
N THR A 363 -3.94 11.11 -30.15
CA THR A 363 -3.59 10.70 -31.53
C THR A 363 -2.10 10.90 -31.75
N ASP A 364 -1.42 9.95 -32.40
CA ASP A 364 -0.02 10.08 -32.82
C ASP A 364 0.91 10.70 -31.76
N LYS A 365 0.81 10.23 -30.49
CA LYS A 365 1.58 10.74 -29.33
C LYS A 365 1.33 12.21 -28.99
N SER A 366 0.14 12.71 -29.29
CA SER A 366 -0.32 14.04 -28.96
C SER A 366 -1.71 13.98 -28.33
N PHE A 367 -1.95 14.81 -27.33
CA PHE A 367 -3.30 15.04 -26.84
C PHE A 367 -4.05 15.93 -27.81
N ARG A 368 -5.27 15.52 -28.13
CA ARG A 368 -6.26 16.32 -28.85
C ARG A 368 -7.11 17.03 -27.80
N PHE A 369 -7.36 18.31 -28.01
CA PHE A 369 -8.23 19.09 -27.13
C PHE A 369 -8.93 20.18 -27.91
N GLU A 370 -10.16 20.48 -27.51
CA GLU A 370 -10.93 21.59 -28.02
C GLU A 370 -10.59 22.87 -27.24
N TYR A 371 -10.13 23.90 -27.95
CA TYR A 371 -9.82 25.20 -27.41
C TYR A 371 -10.46 26.28 -28.28
N LYS A 372 -11.38 27.06 -27.70
CA LYS A 372 -12.15 28.09 -28.42
C LYS A 372 -12.82 27.53 -29.69
N ASP A 373 -13.55 26.43 -29.53
CA ASP A 373 -14.29 25.72 -30.60
C ASP A 373 -13.40 25.22 -31.75
N GLN A 374 -12.11 25.04 -31.49
CA GLN A 374 -11.14 24.51 -32.44
C GLN A 374 -10.38 23.35 -31.82
N GLU A 375 -10.33 22.24 -32.55
CA GLU A 375 -9.45 21.13 -32.19
C GLU A 375 -7.99 21.53 -32.40
N ARG A 376 -7.18 21.27 -31.37
CA ARG A 376 -5.75 21.52 -31.32
C ARG A 376 -5.04 20.29 -30.79
N THR A 377 -3.75 20.18 -31.08
CA THR A 377 -2.90 19.12 -30.57
C THR A 377 -1.70 19.67 -29.80
N ILE A 378 -1.35 18.99 -28.71
CA ILE A 378 -0.09 19.22 -27.97
C ILE A 378 0.61 17.86 -27.86
N SER A 379 1.89 17.82 -28.23
CA SER A 379 2.68 16.60 -28.09
C SER A 379 2.85 16.22 -26.62
N MET A 380 2.75 14.92 -26.33
CA MET A 380 2.80 14.39 -24.96
C MET A 380 4.10 14.72 -24.23
N ASP A 381 5.21 14.89 -24.95
CA ASP A 381 6.53 15.26 -24.40
C ASP A 381 6.57 16.69 -23.81
N ARG A 382 5.67 17.55 -24.27
CA ARG A 382 5.52 18.92 -23.78
C ARG A 382 4.56 19.03 -22.60
N ILE A 383 3.70 18.03 -22.39
CA ILE A 383 2.72 18.03 -21.31
C ILE A 383 3.45 17.83 -19.99
N MET A 384 3.16 18.71 -19.03
CA MET A 384 3.61 18.63 -17.64
C MET A 384 2.51 18.12 -16.71
N GLY A 385 1.25 18.27 -17.11
CA GLY A 385 0.12 17.74 -16.38
C GLY A 385 -1.21 18.09 -17.04
N ILE A 386 -2.25 17.35 -16.70
CA ILE A 386 -3.63 17.60 -17.10
C ILE A 386 -4.48 17.50 -15.84
N VAL A 387 -5.31 18.50 -15.60
CA VAL A 387 -6.34 18.50 -14.55
C VAL A 387 -7.69 18.49 -15.25
N MET A 388 -8.50 17.49 -14.96
CA MET A 388 -9.80 17.29 -15.60
C MET A 388 -10.86 18.17 -14.94
N ARG A 389 -11.83 18.61 -15.73
CA ARG A 389 -13.03 19.30 -15.24
C ARG A 389 -13.83 18.43 -14.29
N LYS A 390 -14.58 19.05 -13.38
CA LYS A 390 -15.53 18.35 -12.51
C LYS A 390 -16.83 18.13 -13.28
N VAL A 391 -17.23 16.86 -13.44
CA VAL A 391 -18.49 16.47 -14.12
C VAL A 391 -19.33 15.66 -13.17
N ASP A 392 -20.65 15.83 -13.07
CA ASP A 392 -21.46 15.02 -12.16
C ASP A 392 -21.49 13.53 -12.57
N ARG A 393 -21.46 12.64 -11.57
CA ARG A 393 -21.48 11.18 -11.75
C ARG A 393 -22.83 10.62 -11.31
N PRO A 394 -23.38 9.59 -11.97
CA PRO A 394 -24.63 8.97 -11.51
C PRO A 394 -24.51 8.37 -10.09
N ASP A 395 -25.53 8.57 -9.25
CA ASP A 395 -25.56 8.08 -7.86
C ASP A 395 -25.30 6.57 -7.73
N ALA A 396 -25.86 5.78 -8.64
CA ALA A 396 -25.68 4.32 -8.66
C ALA A 396 -24.20 3.90 -8.78
N ASP A 397 -23.39 4.70 -9.46
CA ASP A 397 -21.98 4.42 -9.66
C ASP A 397 -21.16 4.94 -8.46
N MET A 398 -21.61 6.02 -7.79
CA MET A 398 -21.03 6.50 -6.52
C MET A 398 -21.22 5.52 -5.36
N GLN A 399 -22.28 4.72 -5.38
CA GLN A 399 -22.52 3.64 -4.41
C GLN A 399 -21.50 2.50 -4.53
N LEU A 400 -20.88 2.32 -5.70
CA LEU A 400 -19.82 1.31 -5.90
C LEU A 400 -18.49 1.73 -5.28
N VAL A 401 -18.36 2.95 -4.76
CA VAL A 401 -17.14 3.44 -4.12
C VAL A 401 -17.24 3.20 -2.62
N ALA A 402 -17.17 1.94 -2.21
CA ALA A 402 -17.22 1.56 -0.80
C ALA A 402 -15.83 1.25 -0.23
N HIS A 403 -14.93 0.81 -1.11
CA HIS A 403 -13.65 0.21 -0.77
C HIS A 403 -12.56 0.78 -1.67
N ARG A 404 -11.32 0.53 -1.28
CA ARG A 404 -10.13 0.90 -2.05
C ARG A 404 -9.16 -0.27 -2.03
N LEU A 405 -8.91 -0.83 -3.20
CA LEU A 405 -7.95 -1.91 -3.39
C LEU A 405 -6.55 -1.29 -3.49
N VAL A 406 -5.67 -1.68 -2.59
CA VAL A 406 -4.25 -1.32 -2.59
C VAL A 406 -3.47 -2.54 -3.02
N LEU A 407 -2.81 -2.44 -4.17
CA LEU A 407 -1.91 -3.46 -4.66
C LEU A 407 -0.51 -3.28 -4.07
N LEU A 408 0.27 -4.35 -4.08
CA LEU A 408 1.62 -4.36 -3.57
C LEU A 408 2.57 -3.41 -4.29
N ASN A 409 2.24 -2.89 -5.48
CA ASN A 409 2.99 -1.84 -6.18
C ASN A 409 2.46 -0.41 -5.89
N GLU A 410 1.70 -0.25 -4.81
CA GLU A 410 1.05 1.00 -4.36
C GLU A 410 -0.04 1.53 -5.29
N LEU A 411 -0.35 0.83 -6.39
CA LEU A 411 -1.51 1.16 -7.20
C LEU A 411 -2.76 1.03 -6.34
N THR A 412 -3.64 2.00 -6.49
CA THR A 412 -4.77 2.17 -5.60
C THR A 412 -6.02 2.38 -6.44
N LEU A 413 -6.98 1.47 -6.37
CA LEU A 413 -8.19 1.50 -7.18
C LEU A 413 -9.43 1.69 -6.29
N PRO A 414 -10.25 2.73 -6.50
CA PRO A 414 -11.54 2.84 -5.83
C PRO A 414 -12.51 1.81 -6.39
N GLY A 415 -13.47 1.34 -5.59
CA GLY A 415 -14.49 0.39 -6.05
C GLY A 415 -15.11 -0.40 -4.91
N GLN A 416 -15.57 -1.61 -5.19
CA GLN A 416 -16.26 -2.47 -4.25
C GLN A 416 -15.66 -3.88 -4.29
N LEU A 417 -15.04 -4.28 -3.18
CA LEU A 417 -14.71 -5.67 -2.90
C LEU A 417 -15.95 -6.56 -3.08
N SER A 418 -15.82 -7.56 -3.96
CA SER A 418 -16.89 -8.49 -4.30
C SER A 418 -16.64 -9.88 -3.72
N ASP A 419 -15.38 -10.35 -3.74
CA ASP A 419 -14.98 -11.64 -3.19
C ASP A 419 -13.47 -11.67 -2.91
N ILE A 420 -13.07 -12.54 -1.99
CA ILE A 420 -11.68 -12.90 -1.72
C ILE A 420 -11.61 -14.42 -1.68
N SER A 421 -10.77 -15.04 -2.49
CA SER A 421 -10.50 -16.49 -2.45
C SER A 421 -9.03 -16.77 -2.15
N ASP A 422 -8.65 -18.04 -2.16
CA ASP A 422 -7.25 -18.46 -2.02
C ASP A 422 -6.36 -17.95 -3.16
N GLU A 423 -6.90 -17.77 -4.37
CA GLU A 423 -6.11 -17.43 -5.56
C GLU A 423 -6.26 -15.97 -5.98
N LYS A 424 -7.42 -15.34 -5.72
CA LYS A 424 -7.73 -14.03 -6.29
C LYS A 424 -8.62 -13.17 -5.41
N VAL A 425 -8.52 -11.86 -5.62
CA VAL A 425 -9.43 -10.85 -5.11
C VAL A 425 -10.26 -10.31 -6.27
N THR A 426 -11.58 -10.39 -6.13
CA THR A 426 -12.51 -9.86 -7.14
C THR A 426 -13.02 -8.50 -6.69
N PHE A 427 -12.80 -7.49 -7.52
CA PHE A 427 -13.06 -6.10 -7.19
C PHE A 427 -13.86 -5.42 -8.30
N ARG A 428 -15.00 -4.82 -7.96
CA ARG A 428 -15.85 -4.13 -8.93
C ARG A 428 -15.52 -2.66 -8.95
N LEU A 429 -15.10 -2.17 -10.10
CA LEU A 429 -14.72 -0.79 -10.30
C LEU A 429 -15.96 0.12 -10.34
N PRO A 430 -15.79 1.43 -10.12
CA PRO A 430 -16.90 2.37 -10.05
C PRO A 430 -17.66 2.47 -11.39
N TRP A 431 -17.00 2.13 -12.50
CA TRP A 431 -17.60 2.01 -13.84
C TRP A 431 -18.07 0.60 -14.21
N ARG A 432 -18.31 -0.25 -13.20
CA ARG A 432 -18.92 -1.60 -13.28
C ARG A 432 -18.10 -2.67 -13.97
N GLU A 433 -16.89 -2.37 -14.39
CA GLU A 433 -15.90 -3.37 -14.78
C GLU A 433 -15.47 -4.19 -13.55
N THR A 434 -15.23 -5.49 -13.74
CA THR A 434 -14.71 -6.37 -12.70
C THR A 434 -13.23 -6.58 -12.93
N LEU A 435 -12.43 -6.23 -11.93
CA LEU A 435 -11.01 -6.54 -11.86
C LEU A 435 -10.82 -7.82 -11.04
N GLU A 436 -10.06 -8.77 -11.57
CA GLU A 436 -9.55 -9.91 -10.82
C GLU A 436 -8.05 -9.70 -10.60
N ALA A 437 -7.66 -9.45 -9.35
CA ALA A 437 -6.27 -9.37 -8.94
C ALA A 437 -5.84 -10.71 -8.34
N ILE A 438 -4.61 -11.14 -8.62
CA ILE A 438 -4.01 -12.27 -7.90
C ILE A 438 -3.95 -11.90 -6.42
N ARG A 439 -4.32 -12.83 -5.53
CA ARG A 439 -4.42 -12.56 -4.09
C ARG A 439 -3.11 -12.01 -3.53
N GLU A 440 -2.01 -12.61 -3.93
CA GLU A 440 -0.66 -12.26 -3.51
C GLU A 440 -0.21 -10.88 -4.00
N ASP A 441 -0.89 -10.29 -4.97
CA ASP A 441 -0.64 -8.92 -5.44
C ASP A 441 -1.41 -7.86 -4.66
N VAL A 442 -2.40 -8.27 -3.88
CA VAL A 442 -3.21 -7.37 -3.07
C VAL A 442 -2.56 -7.21 -1.71
N ARG A 443 -2.24 -5.97 -1.37
CA ARG A 443 -1.70 -5.60 -0.06
C ARG A 443 -2.82 -5.45 0.95
N GLU A 444 -3.82 -4.67 0.58
CA GLU A 444 -4.85 -4.21 1.51
C GLU A 444 -6.12 -3.83 0.76
N VAL A 445 -7.26 -4.08 1.37
CA VAL A 445 -8.54 -3.48 1.00
C VAL A 445 -8.93 -2.52 2.12
N VAL A 446 -8.91 -1.23 1.83
CA VAL A 446 -9.34 -0.18 2.77
C VAL A 446 -10.84 0.04 2.63
N ILE A 447 -11.55 0.11 3.76
CA ILE A 447 -12.98 0.43 3.80
C ILE A 447 -13.13 1.95 3.78
N ALA A 448 -13.46 2.49 2.60
CA ALA A 448 -13.54 3.93 2.35
C ALA A 448 -14.89 4.53 2.73
N LYS A 449 -15.98 3.77 2.57
CA LYS A 449 -17.32 4.12 3.05
C LYS A 449 -17.84 3.01 3.95
N GLY A 450 -17.46 3.09 5.23
CA GLY A 450 -18.01 2.27 6.29
C GLY A 450 -18.63 3.14 7.38
N ARG A 451 -18.73 2.57 8.59
CA ARG A 451 -19.11 3.37 9.75
C ARG A 451 -18.02 4.35 10.15
N PHE A 452 -16.76 4.05 9.84
CA PHE A 452 -15.61 4.88 10.15
C PHE A 452 -15.29 5.87 9.02
N GLN A 453 -15.07 7.14 9.39
CA GLN A 453 -14.57 8.17 8.46
C GLN A 453 -13.47 8.99 9.14
N SER A 454 -12.24 8.93 8.62
CA SER A 454 -11.14 9.78 9.10
C SER A 454 -11.36 11.24 8.70
N LEU A 455 -11.15 12.19 9.63
CA LEU A 455 -11.19 13.62 9.32
C LEU A 455 -10.05 14.08 8.40
N SER A 456 -8.94 13.34 8.36
CA SER A 456 -7.84 13.64 7.42
C SER A 456 -8.19 13.33 5.96
N GLU A 457 -9.30 12.63 5.73
CA GLU A 457 -9.80 12.24 4.40
C GLU A 457 -11.06 13.00 3.98
N ILE A 458 -11.58 13.88 4.84
CA ILE A 458 -12.72 14.75 4.55
C ILE A 458 -12.19 16.15 4.23
N GLU A 459 -12.67 16.77 3.16
CA GLU A 459 -12.44 18.19 2.92
C GLU A 459 -13.22 19.03 3.94
N PRO A 460 -12.57 19.88 4.73
CA PRO A 460 -13.27 20.71 5.71
C PRO A 460 -14.17 21.75 5.02
N LEU A 461 -15.31 22.05 5.63
CA LEU A 461 -16.21 23.12 5.19
C LEU A 461 -15.56 24.50 5.30
N GLU A 462 -14.79 24.71 6.36
CA GLU A 462 -14.17 25.98 6.67
C GLU A 462 -12.85 25.76 7.42
N VAL A 463 -11.81 26.50 7.01
CA VAL A 463 -10.53 26.60 7.69
C VAL A 463 -10.26 28.09 7.92
N THR A 464 -10.36 28.54 9.18
CA THR A 464 -10.08 29.93 9.55
C THR A 464 -8.88 29.96 10.49
N GLN A 465 -7.76 30.50 10.00
CA GLN A 465 -6.54 30.67 10.80
C GLN A 465 -6.30 32.15 11.06
N THR A 466 -6.16 32.52 12.34
CA THR A 466 -5.81 33.88 12.73
C THR A 466 -4.29 33.96 12.92
N PRO A 467 -3.56 34.72 12.07
CA PRO A 467 -2.13 34.81 12.20
C PRO A 467 -1.73 35.57 13.47
N PHE A 468 -0.62 35.15 14.05
CA PHE A 468 0.12 35.94 15.03
C PHE A 468 1.24 36.68 14.28
N PHE A 469 1.15 38.01 14.16
CA PHE A 469 1.91 38.84 13.20
C PHE A 469 1.57 38.58 11.71
N ASP A 470 2.51 38.81 10.78
CA ASP A 470 2.31 38.72 9.33
C ASP A 470 2.51 37.29 8.75
N ARG A 471 2.62 36.26 9.62
CA ARG A 471 2.89 34.88 9.19
C ARG A 471 1.75 33.94 9.60
N VAL A 472 1.12 33.31 8.60
CA VAL A 472 0.20 32.20 8.80
C VAL A 472 1.01 30.89 8.72
N ILE A 473 0.96 30.08 9.78
CA ILE A 473 1.44 28.70 9.72
C ILE A 473 0.24 27.85 9.33
N ALA A 474 0.30 27.24 8.14
CA ALA A 474 -0.78 26.38 7.67
C ALA A 474 -0.89 25.12 8.54
N MET A 475 -2.12 24.69 8.81
CA MET A 475 -2.33 23.34 9.36
C MET A 475 -1.76 22.27 8.44
N THR A 476 -1.44 21.12 9.01
CA THR A 476 -0.98 19.94 8.25
C THR A 476 -1.86 18.73 8.53
N ILE A 477 -1.91 17.83 7.55
CA ILE A 477 -2.68 16.59 7.58
C ILE A 477 -1.69 15.43 7.53
N ASP A 478 -1.89 14.43 8.39
CA ASP A 478 -1.10 13.19 8.51
C ASP A 478 0.41 13.42 8.79
N LYS A 479 0.79 14.61 9.25
CA LYS A 479 2.17 15.00 9.62
C LYS A 479 2.19 16.24 10.52
N SER A 480 3.29 16.49 11.21
CA SER A 480 3.52 17.70 12.01
C SER A 480 3.64 18.96 11.14
N LEU A 481 3.66 20.14 11.76
CA LEU A 481 3.81 21.41 11.04
C LEU A 481 5.17 21.54 10.33
N THR A 482 6.19 20.80 10.80
CA THR A 482 7.50 20.73 10.14
C THR A 482 7.60 19.60 9.10
N GLY A 483 6.61 18.71 9.06
CA GLY A 483 6.53 17.57 8.15
C GLY A 483 7.01 16.24 8.73
N ALA A 484 7.33 16.19 10.03
CA ALA A 484 7.63 14.94 10.74
C ALA A 484 6.38 14.07 10.97
N LYS A 485 6.54 12.84 11.47
CA LYS A 485 5.41 12.02 11.90
C LYS A 485 4.64 12.69 13.04
N LEU A 486 3.33 12.48 13.09
CA LEU A 486 2.52 12.92 14.23
C LEU A 486 2.94 12.13 15.46
N GLN A 487 3.19 12.83 16.56
CA GLN A 487 3.64 12.20 17.79
C GLN A 487 3.08 12.96 18.99
N ILE A 488 2.55 12.25 19.98
CA ILE A 488 2.10 12.82 21.25
C ILE A 488 2.73 11.98 22.36
N GLY A 489 3.62 12.59 23.15
CA GLY A 489 4.49 11.88 24.07
C GLY A 489 5.29 10.81 23.32
N GLU A 490 5.31 9.57 23.83
CA GLU A 490 6.06 8.47 23.19
C GLU A 490 5.30 7.78 22.03
N LYS A 491 4.05 8.18 21.75
CA LYS A 491 3.19 7.49 20.76
C LYS A 491 3.18 8.22 19.43
N THR A 492 3.47 7.47 18.36
CA THR A 492 3.42 7.97 16.98
C THR A 492 2.13 7.57 16.28
N TYR A 493 1.71 8.38 15.32
CA TYR A 493 0.47 8.19 14.56
C TYR A 493 0.70 8.50 13.09
N ASP A 494 0.15 7.67 12.20
CA ASP A 494 0.23 7.87 10.75
C ASP A 494 -0.94 8.71 10.20
N LYS A 495 -2.02 8.88 10.99
CA LYS A 495 -3.23 9.62 10.60
C LYS A 495 -3.61 10.68 11.64
N GLY A 496 -4.02 11.85 11.16
CA GLY A 496 -4.55 12.91 12.02
C GLY A 496 -4.34 14.32 11.46
N LEU A 497 -4.56 15.31 12.31
CA LEU A 497 -4.42 16.73 11.98
C LEU A 497 -3.42 17.38 12.95
N CYS A 498 -2.57 18.28 12.47
CA CYS A 498 -1.78 19.17 13.33
C CYS A 498 -2.20 20.62 13.08
N LEU A 499 -2.79 21.24 14.10
CA LEU A 499 -3.41 22.56 14.05
C LEU A 499 -2.61 23.54 14.92
N PRO A 500 -2.08 24.65 14.35
CA PRO A 500 -1.50 25.73 15.14
C PRO A 500 -2.60 26.60 15.76
N SER A 501 -2.33 27.25 16.90
CA SER A 501 -3.19 28.32 17.40
C SER A 501 -3.04 29.61 16.56
N ARG A 502 -4.10 30.40 16.30
CA ARG A 502 -5.53 30.13 16.50
C ARG A 502 -6.13 29.59 15.20
N THR A 503 -6.63 28.34 15.23
CA THR A 503 -7.27 27.68 14.08
C THR A 503 -8.69 27.26 14.45
N VAL A 504 -9.64 27.58 13.58
CA VAL A 504 -11.01 27.05 13.58
C VAL A 504 -11.18 26.18 12.35
N LEU A 505 -11.56 24.93 12.55
CA LEU A 505 -11.74 23.94 11.49
C LEU A 505 -13.12 23.31 11.63
N SER A 506 -13.94 23.34 10.56
CA SER A 506 -15.29 22.76 10.62
C SER A 506 -15.57 21.73 9.53
N TYR A 507 -16.40 20.75 9.88
CA TYR A 507 -16.80 19.63 9.03
C TYR A 507 -18.33 19.51 8.99
N ALA A 508 -18.86 19.12 7.84
CA ALA A 508 -20.25 18.72 7.71
C ALA A 508 -20.45 17.37 8.42
N LEU A 509 -21.49 17.28 9.24
CA LEU A 509 -21.96 16.01 9.80
C LEU A 509 -23.25 15.56 9.13
N ASP A 510 -24.08 16.49 8.65
CA ASP A 510 -25.35 16.26 7.96
C ASP A 510 -26.33 15.30 8.69
N GLY A 511 -26.14 15.12 10.00
CA GLY A 511 -26.88 14.17 10.82
C GLY A 511 -26.53 12.69 10.59
N GLU A 512 -25.46 12.37 9.86
CA GLU A 512 -25.09 10.99 9.50
C GLU A 512 -24.28 10.25 10.57
N TYR A 513 -23.70 10.98 11.53
CA TYR A 513 -22.72 10.45 12.47
C TYR A 513 -23.21 10.51 13.91
N ASP A 514 -22.83 9.50 14.69
CA ASP A 514 -23.20 9.36 16.11
C ASP A 514 -22.03 9.73 17.03
N ARG A 515 -20.78 9.46 16.62
CA ARG A 515 -19.60 9.71 17.46
C ARG A 515 -18.50 10.48 16.74
N PHE A 516 -17.81 11.34 17.47
CA PHE A 516 -16.51 11.90 17.12
C PHE A 516 -15.46 11.41 18.11
N ARG A 517 -14.34 10.88 17.61
CA ARG A 517 -13.26 10.32 18.44
C ARG A 517 -11.88 10.78 17.98
N CYS A 518 -10.97 11.02 18.92
CA CYS A 518 -9.56 11.26 18.62
C CYS A 518 -8.66 11.00 19.84
N LYS A 519 -7.33 10.99 19.60
CA LYS A 519 -6.30 11.19 20.61
C LYS A 519 -5.78 12.62 20.49
N LEU A 520 -5.86 13.40 21.56
CA LEU A 520 -5.54 14.82 21.57
C LEU A 520 -4.27 15.09 22.39
N GLY A 521 -3.39 15.95 21.88
CA GLY A 521 -2.20 16.37 22.59
C GLY A 521 -1.41 17.42 21.82
N LEU A 522 -0.25 17.81 22.33
CA LEU A 522 0.72 18.64 21.61
C LEU A 522 1.76 17.75 20.93
N GLN A 523 2.23 18.18 19.75
CA GLN A 523 3.25 17.47 19.00
C GLN A 523 4.52 17.33 19.85
N ASP A 524 4.99 16.10 20.02
CA ASP A 524 6.21 15.81 20.77
C ASP A 524 7.42 16.52 20.16
N SER A 525 8.31 17.05 20.99
CA SER A 525 9.51 17.85 20.67
C SER A 525 9.26 19.22 20.03
N GLU A 526 8.20 19.39 19.24
CA GLU A 526 7.86 20.67 18.60
C GLU A 526 6.94 21.54 19.47
N GLY A 527 6.15 20.90 20.33
CA GLY A 527 5.13 21.54 21.16
C GLY A 527 5.39 21.45 22.67
N ASP A 528 6.63 21.13 23.09
CA ASP A 528 7.00 20.99 24.50
C ASP A 528 6.73 22.26 25.32
N ASP A 529 6.94 23.43 24.73
CA ASP A 529 6.66 24.74 25.34
C ASP A 529 5.21 25.22 25.11
N GLY A 530 4.40 24.41 24.41
CA GLY A 530 3.04 24.70 23.99
C GLY A 530 2.06 24.85 25.15
N ASN A 531 1.11 25.77 24.97
CA ASN A 531 -0.01 25.99 25.87
C ASN A 531 -1.20 26.48 25.06
N ALA A 532 -2.12 25.57 24.74
CA ALA A 532 -3.27 25.87 23.89
C ALA A 532 -4.60 25.67 24.64
N ILE A 533 -5.60 26.43 24.24
CA ILE A 533 -7.00 26.18 24.61
C ILE A 533 -7.63 25.37 23.48
N VAL A 534 -8.30 24.28 23.81
CA VAL A 534 -8.96 23.42 22.83
C VAL A 534 -10.46 23.37 23.08
N LYS A 535 -11.27 23.52 22.03
CA LYS A 535 -12.70 23.25 22.08
C LYS A 535 -13.14 22.33 20.95
N VAL A 536 -14.08 21.44 21.27
CA VAL A 536 -14.85 20.68 20.29
C VAL A 536 -16.31 21.10 20.43
N MET A 537 -16.89 21.56 19.32
CA MET A 537 -18.27 22.02 19.28
C MET A 537 -19.04 21.22 18.24
N ALA A 538 -20.31 20.92 18.53
CA ALA A 538 -21.25 20.40 17.55
C ALA A 538 -22.43 21.37 17.43
N ASP A 539 -22.66 21.88 16.23
CA ASP A 539 -23.52 23.02 15.96
C ASP A 539 -23.16 24.23 16.85
N SER A 540 -24.03 24.62 17.79
CA SER A 540 -23.79 25.70 18.75
C SER A 540 -23.27 25.23 20.11
N ASP A 541 -23.23 23.91 20.36
CA ASP A 541 -22.95 23.36 21.67
C ASP A 541 -21.46 23.04 21.82
N VAL A 542 -20.84 23.51 22.91
CA VAL A 542 -19.48 23.13 23.29
C VAL A 542 -19.55 21.76 23.99
N LEU A 543 -19.02 20.73 23.33
CA LEU A 543 -19.01 19.36 23.83
C LEU A 543 -17.77 19.05 24.68
N LEU A 544 -16.65 19.71 24.37
CA LEU A 544 -15.40 19.62 25.12
C LEU A 544 -14.72 20.99 25.15
N GLU A 545 -14.19 21.36 26.30
CA GLU A 545 -13.33 22.52 26.49
C GLU A 545 -12.17 22.14 27.41
N ILE A 546 -10.95 22.38 26.94
CA ILE A 546 -9.70 22.20 27.68
C ILE A 546 -9.03 23.57 27.74
N ASP A 547 -9.03 24.17 28.93
CA ASP A 547 -8.48 25.51 29.16
C ASP A 547 -6.95 25.56 29.09
N GLU A 548 -6.29 24.42 29.24
CA GLU A 548 -4.83 24.34 29.26
C GLU A 548 -4.36 22.95 28.82
N LEU A 549 -4.02 22.83 27.53
CA LEU A 549 -3.32 21.68 26.96
C LEU A 549 -1.83 22.01 26.88
N THR A 550 -0.97 21.20 27.53
CA THR A 550 0.48 21.46 27.65
C THR A 550 1.35 20.34 27.09
N GLY A 551 2.55 20.69 26.63
CA GLY A 551 3.52 19.74 26.08
C GLY A 551 3.96 18.65 27.07
N GLY A 552 4.48 17.55 26.53
CA GLY A 552 5.02 16.41 27.32
C GLY A 552 3.97 15.56 28.05
N GLN A 553 2.67 15.77 27.79
CA GLN A 553 1.60 14.95 28.36
C GLN A 553 1.29 13.72 27.49
N GLU A 554 0.81 12.65 28.12
CA GLU A 554 0.23 11.50 27.41
C GLU A 554 -1.01 11.93 26.59
N PRO A 555 -1.28 11.27 25.44
CA PRO A 555 -2.44 11.61 24.62
C PRO A 555 -3.75 11.42 25.37
N GLN A 556 -4.59 12.46 25.35
CA GLN A 556 -5.93 12.43 25.92
C GLN A 556 -6.92 11.78 24.95
N GLU A 557 -7.70 10.83 25.44
CA GLU A 557 -8.80 10.25 24.66
C GLU A 557 -10.01 11.19 24.64
N VAL A 558 -10.55 11.42 23.44
CA VAL A 558 -11.78 12.17 23.21
C VAL A 558 -12.77 11.23 22.54
N ASP A 559 -13.96 11.11 23.12
CA ASP A 559 -15.08 10.34 22.56
C ASP A 559 -16.41 11.06 22.87
N LEU A 560 -16.97 11.72 21.86
CA LEU A 560 -18.08 12.67 21.98
C LEU A 560 -19.28 12.21 21.16
N ASP A 561 -20.47 12.40 21.71
CA ASP A 561 -21.74 12.18 21.01
C ASP A 561 -22.04 13.36 20.07
N VAL A 562 -22.19 13.06 18.78
CA VAL A 562 -22.54 14.02 17.74
C VAL A 562 -23.82 13.61 16.99
N SER A 563 -24.61 12.71 17.56
CA SER A 563 -25.83 12.17 16.95
C SER A 563 -26.79 13.28 16.55
N GLY A 564 -27.23 13.26 15.28
CA GLY A 564 -28.18 14.22 14.71
C GLY A 564 -27.64 15.65 14.54
N ARG A 565 -26.37 15.91 14.82
CA ARG A 565 -25.72 17.22 14.66
C ARG A 565 -25.40 17.48 13.19
N GLN A 566 -25.36 18.75 12.80
CA GLN A 566 -25.14 19.15 11.40
C GLN A 566 -23.69 19.56 11.14
N ARG A 567 -22.98 20.07 12.13
CA ARG A 567 -21.61 20.57 12.00
C ARG A 567 -20.75 20.18 13.19
N LEU A 568 -19.54 19.69 12.93
CA LEU A 568 -18.46 19.57 13.92
C LEU A 568 -17.50 20.75 13.75
N THR A 569 -17.06 21.37 14.84
CA THR A 569 -16.04 22.43 14.82
C THR A 569 -14.95 22.14 15.85
N LEU A 570 -13.70 22.07 15.37
CA LEU A 570 -12.48 21.99 16.17
C LEU A 570 -11.88 23.38 16.29
N LEU A 571 -11.67 23.85 17.52
CA LEU A 571 -11.01 25.11 17.81
C LEU A 571 -9.72 24.82 18.58
N VAL A 572 -8.63 25.40 18.10
CA VAL A 572 -7.40 25.59 18.84
C VAL A 572 -7.22 27.09 19.00
N ASP A 573 -7.27 27.60 20.22
CA ASP A 573 -7.09 29.02 20.56
C ASP A 573 -5.79 29.21 21.35
N PHE A 574 -5.34 30.46 21.42
CA PHE A 574 -4.13 30.82 22.16
C PHE A 574 -4.31 30.55 23.66
N GLY A 575 -3.35 29.88 24.28
CA GLY A 575 -3.28 29.78 25.73
C GLY A 575 -2.39 30.85 26.34
N LYS A 576 -1.74 30.52 27.46
CA LYS A 576 -0.95 31.46 28.27
C LYS A 576 0.33 31.92 27.57
N ASN A 577 0.88 31.10 26.67
CA ASN A 577 2.13 31.36 25.95
C ASN A 577 1.90 31.86 24.52
N LEU A 578 0.73 32.46 24.26
CA LEU A 578 0.33 32.95 22.94
C LEU A 578 0.29 31.79 21.93
N ASN A 579 1.19 31.76 20.95
CA ASN A 579 1.23 30.73 19.90
C ASN A 579 2.52 29.88 19.91
N ILE A 580 3.36 30.03 20.94
CA ILE A 580 4.65 29.36 21.01
C ILE A 580 4.41 27.89 21.33
N GLY A 581 4.77 27.00 20.39
CA GLY A 581 4.68 25.55 20.59
C GLY A 581 3.26 24.98 20.51
N ASP A 582 2.25 25.77 20.14
CA ASP A 582 0.84 25.34 20.09
C ASP A 582 0.53 24.46 18.86
N HIS A 583 1.31 23.39 18.67
CA HIS A 583 1.18 22.46 17.57
C HIS A 583 0.24 21.32 18.02
N VAL A 584 -1.06 21.58 18.05
CA VAL A 584 -2.05 20.64 18.61
C VAL A 584 -2.33 19.52 17.62
N VAL A 585 -2.08 18.30 18.06
CA VAL A 585 -2.29 17.07 17.29
C VAL A 585 -3.64 16.45 17.67
N TRP A 586 -4.48 16.26 16.66
CA TRP A 586 -5.71 15.49 16.69
C TRP A 586 -5.44 14.14 16.00
N ALA A 587 -4.76 13.24 16.70
CA ALA A 587 -4.34 11.96 16.18
C ALA A 587 -5.53 11.01 16.03
N ASN A 588 -5.57 10.27 14.93
CA ASN A 588 -6.66 9.37 14.54
C ASN A 588 -8.04 10.03 14.72
N ALA A 589 -8.18 11.31 14.38
CA ALA A 589 -9.47 12.01 14.48
C ALA A 589 -10.45 11.44 13.45
N HIS A 590 -11.59 10.91 13.90
CA HIS A 590 -12.56 10.24 13.05
C HIS A 590 -14.01 10.40 13.53
N LEU A 591 -14.94 10.18 12.61
CA LEU A 591 -16.38 10.08 12.84
C LEU A 591 -16.84 8.63 12.73
N LEU A 592 -17.85 8.26 13.53
CA LEU A 592 -18.52 6.97 13.46
C LEU A 592 -20.01 7.13 13.18
N ARG A 593 -20.52 6.38 12.21
CA ARG A 593 -21.96 6.18 11.99
C ARG A 593 -22.52 5.14 12.96
N GLY A 594 -23.82 5.23 13.24
CA GLY A 594 -24.56 4.22 14.00
C GLY A 594 -24.47 2.83 13.38
N GLU A 595 -24.83 1.82 14.15
CA GLU A 595 -25.01 0.47 13.60
C GLU A 595 -26.12 0.51 12.55
N GLU A 596 -25.84 0.01 11.33
CA GLU A 596 -26.92 -0.22 10.36
C GLU A 596 -27.89 -1.20 11.01
N THR A 597 -29.13 -0.75 11.26
CA THR A 597 -30.17 -1.67 11.74
C THR A 597 -30.53 -2.56 10.54
N PRO A 598 -30.43 -3.90 10.66
CA PRO A 598 -30.58 -4.82 9.54
C PRO A 598 -31.95 -4.77 8.86
#